data_AF-A0A2K2RED5-F1
#
_entry.id   AF-A0A2K2RED5-F1
#
_cell.length_a   1.000
_cell.length_b   1.000
_cell.length_c   1.000
_cell.angle_alpha   90.00
_cell.angle_beta   90.00
_cell.angle_gamma   90.00
#
_symmetry.space_group_name_H-M   'P 1'
#
loop_
_entity.id
_entity.type
_entity.pdbx_description
1 polymer ?
#
loop_
_entity_poly.entity_id
_entity_poly.type
_entity_poly.pdbx_seq_one_letter_code
_entity_poly.pdbx_strand_id
1 'polypeptide(L)'
;MKNPEILHRISEMADEERRLRDSFATRGFGGPAERSRLGELERELDQCWDLLRQRRAKTEFGQDPDEAHTRPQSVIEGYES
;
A
#
# COMPACT_ATOMS: atom_id res chain seq x y z
N MET A 1 13.53 -2.58 0.28
CA MET A 1 12.43 -3.55 0.05
C MET A 1 12.62 -4.24 -1.29
N LYS A 2 12.75 -5.57 -1.28
CA LYS A 2 12.79 -6.42 -2.48
C LYS A 2 11.36 -6.66 -3.00
N ASN A 3 11.21 -6.94 -4.29
CA ASN A 3 9.91 -7.25 -4.92
C ASN A 3 8.98 -8.19 -4.12
N PRO A 4 9.47 -9.32 -3.56
CA PRO A 4 8.62 -10.19 -2.75
C PRO A 4 8.10 -9.54 -1.45
N GLU A 5 8.86 -8.63 -0.83
CA GLU A 5 8.42 -7.92 0.37
C GLU A 5 7.29 -6.94 0.06
N ILE A 6 7.34 -6.29 -1.10
CA ILE A 6 6.27 -5.38 -1.56
C ILE A 6 4.99 -6.17 -1.81
N LEU A 7 5.09 -7.31 -2.50
CA LEU A 7 3.94 -8.18 -2.75
C LEU A 7 3.34 -8.73 -1.45
N HIS A 8 4.18 -9.10 -0.48
CA HIS A 8 3.73 -9.54 0.83
C HIS A 8 2.97 -8.41 1.56
N ARG A 9 3.53 -7.20 1.57
CA ARG A 9 2.88 -6.03 2.18
C ARG A 9 1.57 -5.65 1.48
N ILE A 10 1.51 -5.71 0.15
CA ILE A 10 0.26 -5.55 -0.63
C ILE A 10 -0.78 -6.57 -0.18
N SER A 11 -0.39 -7.84 -0.01
CA SER A 11 -1.31 -8.91 0.42
C SER A 11 -1.87 -8.63 1.82
N GLU A 12 -1.01 -8.31 2.78
CA GLU A 12 -1.42 -7.98 4.15
C GLU A 12 -2.39 -6.78 4.17
N MET A 13 -2.11 -5.74 3.38
CA MET A 13 -2.98 -4.56 3.27
C MET A 13 -4.33 -4.88 2.62
N ALA A 14 -4.35 -5.72 1.58
CA ALA A 14 -5.58 -6.15 0.93
C ALA A 14 -6.43 -7.07 1.84
N ASP A 15 -5.80 -7.91 2.65
CA ASP A 15 -6.50 -8.69 3.67
C ASP A 15 -7.10 -7.80 4.75
N GLU A 16 -6.39 -6.77 5.19
CA GLU A 16 -6.92 -5.79 6.15
C GLU A 16 -8.08 -4.98 5.56
N GLU A 17 -7.97 -4.52 4.32
CA GLU A 17 -9.07 -3.87 3.60
C GLU A 17 -10.31 -4.76 3.56
N ARG A 18 -10.13 -6.05 3.24
CA ARG A 18 -11.21 -7.04 3.23
C ARG A 18 -11.87 -7.16 4.60
N ARG A 19 -11.08 -7.29 5.68
CA ARG A 19 -11.59 -7.39 7.05
C ARG A 19 -12.38 -6.15 7.45
N LEU A 20 -11.87 -4.95 7.14
CA LEU A 20 -12.56 -3.69 7.41
C LEU A 20 -13.90 -3.64 6.65
N ARG A 21 -13.90 -4.05 5.38
CA ARG A 21 -15.09 -4.08 4.54
C ARG A 21 -16.16 -5.06 5.03
N ASP A 22 -15.75 -6.25 5.47
CA ASP A 22 -16.65 -7.21 6.12
C ASP A 22 -17.20 -6.68 7.45
N SER A 23 -16.36 -5.99 8.24
CA SER A 23 -16.79 -5.33 9.47
C SER A 23 -17.82 -4.23 9.19
N PHE A 24 -17.67 -3.49 8.09
CA PHE A 24 -18.66 -2.50 7.65
C PHE A 24 -19.97 -3.14 7.20
N ALA A 25 -19.90 -4.25 6.46
CA ALA A 25 -21.09 -4.97 6.01
C ALA A 25 -21.89 -5.52 7.19
N THR A 26 -21.23 -5.94 8.28
CA THR A 26 -21.87 -6.45 9.49
C THR A 26 -22.34 -5.36 10.46
N ARG A 27 -21.58 -4.28 10.66
CA ARG A 27 -21.97 -3.16 11.56
C ARG A 27 -22.82 -2.07 10.88
N GLY A 28 -23.03 -2.13 9.58
CA GLY A 28 -23.91 -1.24 8.83
C GLY A 28 -23.29 0.11 8.45
N PHE A 29 -22.36 0.64 9.25
CA PHE A 29 -21.58 1.84 8.91
C PHE A 29 -20.18 1.78 9.52
N GLY A 30 -19.16 1.94 8.66
CA GLY A 30 -17.81 2.23 9.10
C GLY A 30 -17.68 3.62 9.67
N GLY A 31 -17.13 3.72 10.89
CA GLY A 31 -16.83 4.99 11.51
C GLY A 31 -15.86 5.82 10.66
N PRO A 32 -15.78 7.14 10.93
CA PRO A 32 -14.85 8.03 10.23
C PRO A 32 -13.38 7.59 10.39
N ALA A 33 -13.04 6.92 11.49
CA ALA A 33 -11.72 6.35 11.73
C ALA A 33 -11.40 5.21 10.76
N GLU A 34 -12.29 4.23 10.61
CA GLU A 34 -12.05 3.09 9.72
C GLU A 34 -12.11 3.50 8.23
N ARG A 35 -12.92 4.50 7.87
CA ARG A 35 -12.89 5.09 6.53
C ARG A 35 -11.56 5.78 6.24
N SER A 36 -11.01 6.49 7.23
CA SER A 36 -9.68 7.11 7.11
C SER A 36 -8.61 6.03 6.94
N ARG A 37 -8.69 4.95 7.72
CA ARG A 37 -7.77 3.81 7.62
C ARG A 37 -7.82 3.11 6.26
N LEU A 38 -9.01 2.94 5.69
CA LEU A 38 -9.19 2.40 4.34
C LEU A 38 -8.48 3.28 3.31
N GLY A 39 -8.64 4.61 3.40
CA GLY A 39 -7.98 5.55 2.50
C GLY A 39 -6.45 5.61 2.67
N GLU A 40 -5.92 5.29 3.85
CA GLU A 40 -4.48 5.10 4.05
C GLU A 40 -3.98 3.83 3.36
N LEU A 41 -4.68 2.70 3.56
CA LEU A 41 -4.38 1.42 2.92
C LEU A 41 -4.37 1.54 1.39
N GLU A 42 -5.37 2.20 0.81
CA GLU A 42 -5.43 2.45 -0.64
C GLU A 42 -4.22 3.25 -1.13
N ARG A 43 -3.79 4.29 -0.39
CA ARG A 43 -2.60 5.09 -0.76
C ARG A 43 -1.30 4.30 -0.66
N GLU A 44 -1.13 3.48 0.38
CA GLU A 44 0.04 2.60 0.51
C GLU A 44 0.07 1.54 -0.62
N LEU A 45 -1.09 1.00 -0.98
CA LEU A 45 -1.23 0.06 -2.11
C LEU A 45 -0.84 0.72 -3.44
N ASP A 46 -1.34 1.92 -3.71
CA ASP A 46 -1.00 2.67 -4.93
C ASP A 46 0.51 2.93 -5.01
N GLN A 47 1.15 3.29 -3.89
CA GLN A 47 2.59 3.48 -3.86
C GLN A 47 3.36 2.18 -4.14
N CYS A 48 2.94 1.07 -3.54
CA CYS A 48 3.56 -0.23 -3.77
C CYS A 48 3.43 -0.64 -5.25
N TRP A 49 2.29 -0.38 -5.87
CA TRP A 49 2.05 -0.61 -7.30
C TRP A 49 2.88 0.30 -8.19
N ASP A 50 3.03 1.59 -7.86
CA ASP A 50 3.87 2.52 -8.60
C ASP A 50 5.34 2.09 -8.59
N LEU A 51 5.83 1.63 -7.44
CA LEU A 51 7.19 1.10 -7.32
C LEU A 51 7.40 -0.15 -8.19
N LEU A 52 6.46 -1.09 -8.17
CA LEU A 52 6.53 -2.30 -9.00
C LEU A 52 6.53 -1.93 -10.49
N ARG A 53 5.71 -0.95 -10.87
CA ARG A 53 5.67 -0.44 -12.25
C ARG A 53 6.98 0.25 -12.64
N GLN A 54 7.54 1.09 -11.77
CA GLN A 54 8.82 1.75 -11.98
C GLN A 54 9.96 0.73 -12.15
N ARG A 55 9.99 -0.31 -11.31
CA ARG A 55 10.94 -1.42 -11.42
C ARG A 55 10.80 -2.16 -12.74
N ARG A 56 9.57 -2.48 -13.12
CA ARG A 56 9.29 -3.19 -14.38
C ARG A 56 9.74 -2.38 -15.59
N ALA A 57 9.47 -1.07 -15.59
CA ALA A 57 9.97 -0.17 -16.63
C ALA A 57 11.51 -0.16 -16.67
N LYS A 58 12.20 -0.02 -15.53
CA LYS A 58 13.67 -0.07 -15.48
C LYS A 58 14.23 -1.39 -16.02
N THR A 59 13.67 -2.52 -15.63
CA THR A 59 14.05 -3.84 -16.18
C THR A 59 13.85 -3.92 -17.69
N GLU A 60 12.73 -3.41 -18.20
CA GLU A 60 12.41 -3.43 -19.64
C GLU A 60 13.37 -2.56 -20.46
N PHE A 61 13.83 -1.42 -19.90
CA PHE A 61 14.84 -0.56 -20.51
C PHE A 61 16.29 -1.03 -20.25
N GLY A 62 16.50 -2.20 -19.64
CA GLY A 62 17.83 -2.73 -19.33
C GLY A 62 18.59 -1.93 -18.26
N GLN A 63 17.87 -1.13 -17.47
CA GLN A 63 18.40 -0.40 -16.32
C GLN A 63 18.32 -1.24 -15.04
N ASP A 64 19.12 -0.90 -14.04
CA ASP A 64 19.15 -1.63 -12.79
C ASP A 64 17.81 -1.46 -12.02
N PRO A 65 17.05 -2.53 -11.77
CA PRO A 65 15.79 -2.46 -11.04
C PRO A 65 15.98 -2.18 -9.54
N ASP A 66 17.18 -2.39 -8.98
CA ASP A 66 17.51 -2.02 -7.59
C ASP A 66 17.77 -0.52 -7.44
N GLU A 67 18.11 0.20 -8.52
CA GLU A 67 18.10 1.68 -8.52
C GLU A 67 16.68 2.27 -8.46
N ALA A 68 15.62 1.48 -8.62
CA ALA A 68 14.28 1.92 -8.27
C ALA A 68 14.17 1.94 -6.74
N HIS A 69 14.67 3.02 -6.15
CA HIS A 69 14.44 3.32 -4.75
C HIS A 69 13.00 3.81 -4.60
N THR A 70 12.27 3.22 -3.64
CA THR A 70 11.13 3.90 -3.01
C THR A 70 11.67 5.26 -2.64
N ARG A 71 11.15 6.34 -3.25
CA ARG A 71 11.34 7.67 -2.66
C ARG A 71 10.95 7.47 -1.20
N PRO A 72 11.82 7.76 -0.22
CA PRO A 72 11.41 7.70 1.17
C PRO A 72 10.23 8.64 1.23
N GLN A 73 9.04 8.09 1.36
CA GLN A 73 7.89 8.88 1.71
C GLN A 73 8.29 9.36 3.10
N SER A 74 8.75 10.61 3.17
CA SER A 74 8.76 11.35 4.41
C SER A 74 7.49 10.95 5.11
N VAL A 75 7.67 10.22 6.22
CA VAL A 75 6.80 10.20 7.38
C VAL A 75 5.43 10.76 7.01
N ILE A 76 4.49 9.88 6.61
CA ILE A 76 3.08 10.24 6.82
C ILE A 76 2.93 10.19 8.34
N GLU A 77 3.30 11.32 8.92
CA GLU A 77 3.02 11.73 10.28
C GLU A 77 1.50 11.85 10.38
N GLY A 78 0.94 11.19 11.40
CA GLY A 78 -0.49 11.16 11.68
C GLY A 78 -1.07 9.82 11.24
N TYR A 79 -1.23 8.83 12.12
CA TYR A 79 -2.07 8.99 13.30
C TYR A 79 -1.68 7.98 14.41
N GLU A 80 -0.77 8.38 15.31
CA GLU A 80 -0.80 7.93 16.70
C GLU A 80 -1.59 8.97 17.50
N SER A 81 -2.88 8.70 17.75
CA SER A 81 -3.66 9.12 18.94
C SER A 81 -5.07 8.55 18.90
#